data_AF-A0A1H6CFX8-F1
#
_entry.id   AF-A0A1H6CFX8-F1
#
_cell.length_a   1.000
_cell.length_b   1.000
_cell.length_c   1.000
_cell.angle_alpha   90.00
_cell.angle_beta   90.00
_cell.angle_gamma   90.00
#
_symmetry.space_group_name_H-M   'P 1'
#
loop_
_entity.id
_entity.type
_entity.pdbx_description
1 polymer ?
#
loop_
_entity_poly.entity_id
_entity_poly.type
_entity_poly.pdbx_seq_one_letter_code
_entity_poly.pdbx_strand_id
1 'polypeptide(L)'
;MSQIAATFLRRCFAPEETIALLLRSQDGSAPMQRVVRVEQVLESRYMAWLSYENQHGRNNIYVAANPLRPGSRKRTKECIASVRHLYLDIDTDGDVRLAALRASELVPPATSILSTSPGKYQVLWRVEGFDLVQQEQMLKLLALAFGGDPACTDCNRVLRVPGLLNRKYDPPYKVTVEYPDDSVWTPNDFQLEAGAVDAMLPGNTSGYRNPPLKHSHSESDWAWVLHELAQGKDAVTLTHELASRRSDKPNPLYYAQRTIDVASARLWLIEGSSLGDIIAMLEARRCSEIPAAVCSARAREIATTAQHMIANRKSA
;
A
#
# COMPACT_ATOMS: atom_id res chain seq x y z
N MET A 1 13.86 18.21 17.62
CA MET A 1 13.12 18.64 16.41
C MET A 1 13.47 17.68 15.28
N SER A 2 12.51 17.24 14.45
CA SER A 2 12.82 16.28 13.37
C SER A 2 13.45 17.00 12.18
N GLN A 3 14.78 17.10 12.17
CA GLN A 3 15.53 17.66 11.02
C GLN A 3 15.21 16.90 9.72
N ILE A 4 15.01 15.59 9.82
CA ILE A 4 14.62 14.71 8.71
C ILE A 4 13.30 15.17 8.07
N ALA A 5 12.28 15.49 8.87
CA ALA A 5 10.99 15.97 8.36
C ALA A 5 11.13 17.32 7.64
N ALA A 6 11.91 18.25 8.21
CA ALA A 6 12.15 19.55 7.61
C ALA A 6 12.96 19.45 6.30
N THR A 7 13.97 18.58 6.24
CA THR A 7 14.73 18.30 5.01
C THR A 7 13.84 17.69 3.93
N PHE A 8 12.98 16.72 4.28
CA PHE A 8 12.04 16.12 3.35
C PHE A 8 11.10 17.15 2.72
N LEU A 9 10.44 17.98 3.54
CA LEU A 9 9.53 19.01 3.01
C LEU A 9 10.24 20.05 2.13
N ARG A 10 11.48 20.45 2.46
CA ARG A 10 12.29 21.35 1.61
C ARG A 10 12.71 20.71 0.29
N ARG A 11 12.90 19.39 0.23
CA ARG A 11 13.21 18.68 -1.02
C ARG A 11 11.96 18.53 -1.89
N CYS A 12 10.79 18.35 -1.27
CA CYS A 12 9.53 18.10 -1.95
C CYS A 12 8.81 19.36 -2.47
N PHE A 13 8.92 20.51 -1.78
CA PHE A 13 8.09 21.68 -2.08
C PHE A 13 8.87 23.00 -1.97
N ALA A 14 8.43 24.01 -2.74
CA ALA A 14 8.92 25.38 -2.61
C ALA A 14 8.31 26.08 -1.36
N PRO A 15 9.01 27.02 -0.70
CA PRO A 15 8.57 27.63 0.56
C PRO A 15 7.17 28.29 0.51
N GLU A 16 6.83 28.91 -0.62
CA GLU A 16 5.57 29.61 -0.86
C GLU A 16 4.40 28.68 -1.21
N GLU A 17 4.68 27.42 -1.56
CA GLU A 17 3.63 26.44 -1.90
C GLU A 17 2.75 26.16 -0.68
N THR A 18 1.45 25.99 -0.95
CA THR A 18 0.46 25.63 0.08
C THR A 18 0.32 24.12 0.12
N ILE A 19 0.47 23.50 1.29
CA ILE A 19 0.35 22.05 1.49
C ILE A 19 -0.74 21.72 2.51
N ALA A 20 -1.37 20.55 2.36
CA ALA A 20 -2.25 20.00 3.38
C ALA A 20 -1.49 19.01 4.26
N LEU A 21 -1.49 19.25 5.56
CA LEU A 21 -1.05 18.31 6.59
C LEU A 21 -2.28 17.62 7.19
N LEU A 22 -2.23 16.30 7.28
CA LEU A 22 -3.30 15.46 7.81
C LEU A 22 -2.80 14.76 9.08
N LEU A 23 -3.55 14.94 10.17
CA LEU A 23 -3.32 14.31 11.46
C LEU A 23 -4.48 13.34 11.73
N ARG A 24 -4.14 12.06 11.95
CA ARG A 24 -5.14 11.00 12.14
C ARG A 24 -4.80 10.17 13.38
N SER A 25 -5.67 10.25 14.40
CA SER A 25 -5.59 9.40 15.59
C SER A 25 -5.88 7.94 15.25
N GLN A 26 -5.60 7.03 16.19
CA GLN A 26 -5.94 5.61 16.11
C GLN A 26 -7.26 5.25 16.81
N ASP A 27 -7.75 6.11 17.70
CA ASP A 27 -9.02 5.95 18.44
C ASP A 27 -10.29 6.13 17.59
N GLY A 28 -10.16 6.43 16.30
CA GLY A 28 -11.29 6.65 15.39
C GLY A 28 -11.80 8.09 15.33
N SER A 29 -11.21 9.03 16.08
CA SER A 29 -11.54 10.46 16.03
C SER A 29 -11.45 11.02 14.61
N ALA A 30 -12.28 12.04 14.34
CA ALA A 30 -12.28 12.73 13.06
C ALA A 30 -10.88 13.27 12.73
N PRO A 31 -10.37 13.06 11.50
CA PRO A 31 -9.02 13.49 11.14
C PRO A 31 -8.94 15.02 11.11
N MET A 32 -7.92 15.59 11.75
CA MET A 32 -7.63 17.02 11.67
C MET A 32 -6.80 17.30 10.42
N GLN A 33 -7.15 18.36 9.68
CA GLN A 33 -6.37 18.85 8.56
C GLN A 33 -5.95 20.30 8.81
N ARG A 34 -4.71 20.64 8.45
CA ARG A 34 -4.26 22.04 8.33
C ARG A 34 -3.75 22.29 6.92
N VAL A 35 -4.24 23.35 6.29
CA VAL A 35 -3.74 23.81 4.98
C VAL A 35 -2.97 25.10 5.22
N VAL A 36 -1.68 25.08 4.91
CA VAL A 36 -0.67 26.05 5.36
C VAL A 36 0.46 26.12 4.33
N ARG A 37 1.22 27.21 4.31
CA ARG A 37 2.41 27.28 3.45
C ARG A 37 3.56 26.46 4.01
N VAL A 38 4.44 25.98 3.13
CA VAL A 38 5.64 25.20 3.49
C VAL A 38 6.55 26.01 4.41
N GLU A 39 6.75 27.31 4.15
CA GLU A 39 7.51 28.22 5.03
C GLU A 39 7.02 28.21 6.49
N GLN A 40 5.70 28.21 6.69
CA GLN A 40 5.07 28.21 8.03
C GLN A 40 5.23 26.85 8.73
N VAL A 41 5.19 25.76 7.96
CA VAL A 41 5.39 24.40 8.47
C VAL A 41 6.84 24.17 8.88
N LEU A 42 7.79 24.78 8.17
CA LEU A 42 9.22 24.70 8.45
C LEU A 42 9.66 25.53 9.67
N GLU A 43 8.79 26.40 10.20
CA GLU A 43 9.05 27.12 11.45
C GLU A 43 9.27 26.17 12.63
N SER A 44 10.28 26.46 13.45
CA SER A 44 10.65 25.66 14.64
C SER A 44 9.48 25.30 15.55
N ARG A 45 8.56 26.24 15.79
CA ARG A 45 7.36 26.03 16.61
C ARG A 45 6.37 25.05 15.97
N TYR A 46 6.23 25.07 14.64
CA TYR A 46 5.30 24.23 13.92
C TYR A 46 5.84 22.79 13.80
N MET A 47 7.15 22.65 13.53
CA MET A 47 7.85 21.37 13.60
C MET A 47 7.84 20.75 15.01
N ALA A 48 7.97 21.57 16.06
CA ALA A 48 7.83 21.10 17.44
C ALA A 48 6.40 20.62 17.73
N TRP A 49 5.38 21.36 17.29
CA TRP A 49 3.98 20.94 17.42
C TRP A 49 3.68 19.63 16.67
N LEU A 50 4.10 19.48 15.41
CA LEU A 50 3.92 18.22 14.66
C LEU A 50 4.61 17.03 15.35
N SER A 51 5.81 17.25 15.90
CA SER A 51 6.52 16.25 16.70
C SER A 51 5.76 15.89 17.98
N TYR A 52 5.16 16.88 18.66
CA TYR A 52 4.36 16.67 19.87
C TYR A 52 3.07 15.89 19.57
N GLU A 53 2.32 16.27 18.54
CA GLU A 53 1.13 15.55 18.08
C GLU A 53 1.42 14.10 17.74
N ASN A 54 2.55 13.84 17.08
CA ASN A 54 2.97 12.50 16.73
C ASN A 54 3.49 11.68 17.92
N GLN A 55 4.11 12.33 18.91
CA GLN A 55 4.72 11.67 20.09
C GLN A 55 3.74 11.45 21.25
N HIS A 56 2.91 12.44 21.55
CA HIS A 56 2.02 12.45 22.72
C HIS A 56 0.54 12.34 22.31
N GLY A 57 0.12 13.08 21.28
CA GLY A 57 -1.23 12.97 20.69
C GLY A 57 -1.47 11.65 19.92
N ARG A 58 -0.46 10.78 19.80
CA ARG A 58 -0.48 9.48 19.08
C ARG A 58 -0.97 9.59 17.63
N ASN A 59 -0.93 10.78 17.03
CA ASN A 59 -1.41 11.05 15.68
C ASN A 59 -0.43 10.51 14.62
N ASN A 60 -0.96 9.77 13.63
CA ASN A 60 -0.26 9.57 12.38
C ASN A 60 -0.27 10.88 11.58
N ILE A 61 0.90 11.36 11.17
CA ILE A 61 1.07 12.61 10.41
C ILE A 61 1.35 12.26 8.94
N TYR A 62 0.68 12.97 8.03
CA TYR A 62 0.87 12.87 6.59
C TYR A 62 0.90 14.26 5.96
N VAL A 63 1.48 14.38 4.76
CA VAL A 63 1.47 15.58 3.92
C VAL A 63 0.85 15.23 2.56
N ALA A 64 0.13 16.16 1.92
CA ALA A 64 -0.30 15.98 0.52
C ALA A 64 0.91 15.78 -0.40
N ALA A 65 0.78 14.91 -1.40
CA ALA A 65 1.84 14.66 -2.39
C ALA A 65 2.04 15.85 -3.33
N ASN A 66 0.97 16.56 -3.66
CA ASN A 66 1.01 17.74 -4.51
C ASN A 66 0.64 19.01 -3.73
N PRO A 67 1.14 20.19 -4.13
CA PRO A 67 0.72 21.46 -3.57
C PRO A 67 -0.76 21.76 -3.90
N LEU A 68 -1.42 22.46 -2.99
CA LEU A 68 -2.80 22.91 -3.10
C LEU A 68 -2.87 24.36 -3.61
N ARG A 69 -3.99 24.72 -4.23
CA ARG A 69 -4.30 26.10 -4.63
C ARG A 69 -4.38 26.99 -3.38
N PRO A 70 -3.82 28.21 -3.40
CA PRO A 70 -3.96 29.17 -2.31
C PRO A 70 -5.43 29.36 -1.90
N GLY A 71 -5.70 29.44 -0.59
CA GLY A 71 -7.05 29.55 -0.04
C GLY A 71 -7.85 28.24 0.05
N SER A 72 -7.32 27.11 -0.43
CA SER A 72 -7.95 25.80 -0.28
C SER A 72 -8.16 25.44 1.20
N ARG A 73 -9.36 24.94 1.55
CA ARG A 73 -9.69 24.43 2.90
C ARG A 73 -9.84 22.90 2.94
N LYS A 74 -9.82 22.25 1.78
CA LYS A 74 -10.00 20.80 1.59
C LYS A 74 -8.86 20.26 0.71
N ARG A 75 -8.71 18.93 0.69
CA ARG A 75 -7.75 18.19 -0.16
C ARG A 75 -8.52 17.32 -1.17
N THR A 76 -9.41 17.93 -1.94
CA THR A 76 -10.06 17.29 -3.09
C THR A 76 -9.19 17.50 -4.35
N LYS A 77 -9.52 16.84 -5.48
CA LYS A 77 -8.70 16.91 -6.70
C LYS A 77 -8.66 18.34 -7.28
N GLU A 78 -9.76 19.07 -7.17
CA GLU A 78 -9.91 20.45 -7.67
C GLU A 78 -9.04 21.43 -6.87
N CYS A 79 -8.75 21.11 -5.60
CA CYS A 79 -7.85 21.87 -4.74
C CYS A 79 -6.37 21.72 -5.10
N ILE A 80 -5.96 20.79 -5.97
CA ILE A 80 -4.55 20.62 -6.35
C ILE A 80 -4.13 21.73 -7.33
N ALA A 81 -2.99 22.36 -7.06
CA ALA A 81 -2.45 23.47 -7.86
C ALA A 81 -1.68 22.97 -9.10
N SER A 82 -0.78 22.03 -8.89
CA SER A 82 0.14 21.49 -9.90
C SER A 82 0.57 20.07 -9.52
N VAL A 83 1.10 19.32 -10.50
CA VAL A 83 1.82 18.08 -10.22
C VAL A 83 3.23 18.44 -9.74
N ARG A 84 3.63 17.88 -8.60
CA ARG A 84 4.98 18.03 -8.02
C ARG A 84 5.68 16.68 -7.85
N HIS A 85 4.93 15.59 -7.66
CA HIS A 85 5.47 14.25 -7.51
C HIS A 85 4.70 13.18 -8.28
N LEU A 86 5.41 12.21 -8.83
CA LEU A 86 4.88 10.85 -8.99
C LEU A 86 5.28 10.01 -7.77
N TYR A 87 4.51 8.96 -7.49
CA TYR A 87 4.73 8.10 -6.33
C TYR A 87 4.21 6.69 -6.52
N LEU A 88 4.74 5.77 -5.72
CA LEU A 88 4.38 4.36 -5.70
C LEU A 88 4.29 3.90 -4.23
N ASP A 89 3.11 3.45 -3.81
CA ASP A 89 2.86 2.88 -2.47
C ASP A 89 3.01 1.35 -2.57
N ILE A 90 4.09 0.80 -2.03
CA ILE A 90 4.45 -0.63 -2.11
C ILE A 90 4.14 -1.29 -0.76
N ASP A 91 3.02 -1.99 -0.72
CA ASP A 91 2.43 -2.55 0.51
C ASP A 91 2.69 -4.07 0.70
N THR A 92 3.19 -4.76 -0.34
CA THR A 92 3.36 -6.22 -0.41
C THR A 92 4.68 -6.55 -1.12
N ASP A 93 5.41 -7.58 -0.68
CA ASP A 93 6.73 -8.01 -1.20
C ASP A 93 7.76 -6.87 -1.39
N GLY A 94 7.75 -5.89 -0.48
CA GLY A 94 8.33 -4.57 -0.73
C GLY A 94 9.82 -4.58 -1.08
N ASP A 95 10.63 -5.41 -0.43
CA ASP A 95 12.07 -5.50 -0.70
C ASP A 95 12.35 -6.00 -2.12
N VAL A 96 11.58 -6.99 -2.58
CA VAL A 96 11.69 -7.57 -3.93
C VAL A 96 11.22 -6.57 -4.98
N ARG A 97 10.08 -5.90 -4.75
CA ARG A 97 9.54 -4.89 -5.67
C ARG A 97 10.43 -3.65 -5.75
N LEU A 98 11.04 -3.23 -4.64
CA LEU A 98 12.00 -2.13 -4.60
C LEU A 98 13.31 -2.50 -5.31
N ALA A 99 13.79 -3.73 -5.19
CA ALA A 99 14.94 -4.22 -5.94
C ALA A 99 14.67 -4.25 -7.46
N ALA A 100 13.48 -4.75 -7.86
CA ALA A 100 13.06 -4.75 -9.27
C ALA A 100 12.93 -3.33 -9.84
N LEU A 101 12.36 -2.39 -9.07
CA LEU A 101 12.27 -0.97 -9.45
C LEU A 101 13.66 -0.34 -9.63
N ARG A 102 14.60 -0.61 -8.71
CA ARG A 102 15.99 -0.12 -8.77
C ARG A 102 16.80 -0.68 -9.94
N ALA A 103 16.43 -1.86 -10.45
CA ALA A 103 17.07 -2.51 -11.59
C ALA A 103 16.41 -2.20 -12.94
N SER A 104 15.36 -1.39 -12.96
CA SER A 104 14.60 -1.08 -14.18
C SER A 104 15.13 0.17 -14.88
N GLU A 105 15.30 0.09 -16.20
CA GLU A 105 15.59 1.24 -17.06
C GLU A 105 14.31 1.93 -17.58
N LEU A 106 13.11 1.38 -17.27
CA LEU A 106 11.82 1.92 -17.73
C LEU A 106 11.42 3.22 -17.01
N VAL A 107 12.06 3.51 -15.89
CA VAL A 107 11.79 4.69 -15.04
C VAL A 107 13.11 5.24 -14.53
N PRO A 108 13.20 6.56 -14.29
CA PRO A 108 14.43 7.14 -13.78
C PRO A 108 14.62 6.80 -12.28
N PRO A 109 15.83 7.03 -11.72
CA PRO A 109 16.08 6.85 -10.30
C PRO A 109 15.08 7.61 -9.41
N ALA A 110 14.63 6.94 -8.34
CA ALA A 110 13.72 7.55 -7.37
C ALA A 110 14.39 8.68 -6.60
N THR A 111 13.76 9.84 -6.56
CA THR A 111 14.25 11.02 -5.81
C THR A 111 14.10 10.88 -4.29
N SER A 112 13.20 10.00 -3.81
CA SER A 112 13.07 9.65 -2.39
C SER A 112 12.44 8.26 -2.23
N ILE A 113 12.93 7.48 -1.27
CA ILE A 113 12.35 6.19 -0.88
C ILE A 113 12.10 6.23 0.63
N LEU A 114 10.83 6.20 1.03
CA LEU A 114 10.40 6.18 2.43
C LEU A 114 10.20 4.73 2.88
N SER A 115 10.91 4.28 3.92
CA SER A 115 10.48 3.07 4.64
C SER A 115 9.38 3.45 5.61
N THR A 116 8.16 2.96 5.37
CA THR A 116 6.97 3.34 6.17
C THR A 116 6.68 2.37 7.31
N SER A 117 7.11 1.12 7.15
CA SER A 117 7.21 0.02 8.13
C SER A 117 8.05 -1.11 7.50
N PRO A 118 8.40 -2.20 8.21
CA PRO A 118 9.19 -3.28 7.63
C PRO A 118 8.56 -3.83 6.35
N GLY A 119 9.37 -3.95 5.28
CA GLY A 119 8.93 -4.44 3.96
C GLY A 119 7.88 -3.58 3.24
N LYS A 120 7.68 -2.31 3.62
CA LYS A 120 6.68 -1.41 3.01
C LYS A 120 7.24 -0.02 2.70
N TYR A 121 7.12 0.39 1.44
CA TYR A 121 7.82 1.56 0.90
C TYR A 121 6.88 2.56 0.23
N GLN A 122 7.15 3.85 0.39
CA GLN A 122 6.62 4.89 -0.49
C GLN A 122 7.77 5.46 -1.32
N VAL A 123 7.76 5.20 -2.63
CA VAL A 123 8.77 5.69 -3.57
C VAL A 123 8.25 6.93 -4.27
N LEU A 124 9.09 7.95 -4.45
CA LEU A 124 8.73 9.24 -5.03
C LEU A 124 9.71 9.68 -6.11
N TRP A 125 9.17 10.31 -7.15
CA TRP A 125 9.90 11.09 -8.14
C TRP A 125 9.39 12.52 -8.08
N ARG A 126 10.27 13.51 -7.90
CA ARG A 126 9.96 14.91 -8.19
C ARG A 126 9.81 15.07 -9.69
N VAL A 127 8.75 15.75 -10.13
CA VAL A 127 8.46 15.91 -11.55
C VAL A 127 8.01 17.31 -11.92
N GLU A 128 8.15 17.63 -13.21
CA GLU A 128 7.53 18.76 -13.88
C GLU A 128 6.95 18.34 -15.23
N GLY A 129 6.21 19.23 -15.90
CA GLY A 129 5.63 18.95 -17.24
C GLY A 129 4.41 18.02 -17.27
N PHE A 130 3.99 17.44 -16.14
CA PHE A 130 2.76 16.65 -16.02
C PHE A 130 1.53 17.51 -15.70
N ASP A 131 0.41 17.24 -16.36
CA ASP A 131 -0.93 17.60 -15.88
C ASP A 131 -1.52 16.52 -14.93
N LEU A 132 -2.65 16.83 -14.29
CA LEU A 132 -3.27 15.93 -13.30
C LEU A 132 -3.80 14.62 -13.91
N VAL A 133 -4.22 14.61 -15.17
CA VAL A 133 -4.71 13.42 -15.87
C VAL A 133 -3.54 12.52 -16.24
N GLN A 134 -2.47 13.11 -16.81
CA GLN A 134 -1.22 12.43 -17.09
C GLN A 134 -0.59 11.85 -15.81
N GLN A 135 -0.65 12.59 -14.69
CA GLN A 135 -0.19 12.09 -13.40
C GLN A 135 -0.98 10.83 -12.98
N GLU A 136 -2.31 10.87 -12.96
CA GLU A 136 -3.10 9.68 -12.55
C GLU A 136 -2.98 8.51 -13.53
N GLN A 137 -2.67 8.75 -14.80
CA GLN A 137 -2.34 7.69 -15.76
C GLN A 137 -0.97 7.09 -15.46
N MET A 138 0.07 7.91 -15.30
CA MET A 138 1.43 7.44 -15.00
C MET A 138 1.51 6.73 -13.64
N LEU A 139 0.80 7.22 -12.61
CA LEU A 139 0.67 6.51 -11.32
C LEU A 139 0.06 5.11 -11.47
N LYS A 140 -0.91 4.93 -12.39
CA LYS A 140 -1.48 3.60 -12.69
C LYS A 140 -0.52 2.71 -13.46
N LEU A 141 0.33 3.25 -14.33
CA LEU A 141 1.37 2.50 -15.05
C LEU A 141 2.55 2.14 -14.14
N LEU A 142 2.91 3.01 -13.19
CA LEU A 142 3.89 2.72 -12.13
C LEU A 142 3.37 1.62 -11.20
N ALA A 143 2.10 1.70 -10.77
CA ALA A 143 1.46 0.60 -10.06
C ALA A 143 1.47 -0.68 -10.92
N LEU A 144 1.01 -0.55 -12.18
CA LEU A 144 1.17 -1.38 -13.39
C LEU A 144 2.40 -2.31 -13.37
N ALA A 145 3.56 -1.70 -13.55
CA ALA A 145 4.83 -2.38 -13.80
C ALA A 145 5.50 -2.90 -12.52
N PHE A 146 5.35 -2.19 -11.40
CA PHE A 146 6.17 -2.44 -10.19
C PHE A 146 5.36 -2.94 -8.99
N GLY A 147 4.07 -3.23 -9.16
CA GLY A 147 3.21 -3.82 -8.14
C GLY A 147 2.87 -2.85 -7.00
N GLY A 148 2.58 -1.59 -7.33
CA GLY A 148 2.05 -0.62 -6.37
C GLY A 148 0.61 -0.86 -5.97
N ASP A 149 0.11 -0.14 -4.99
CA ASP A 149 -1.32 -0.14 -4.65
C ASP A 149 -2.14 0.67 -5.66
N PRO A 150 -3.09 0.06 -6.42
CA PRO A 150 -3.91 0.79 -7.38
C PRO A 150 -4.89 1.77 -6.70
N ALA A 151 -5.12 1.65 -5.38
CA ALA A 151 -5.84 2.68 -4.61
C ALA A 151 -4.97 3.90 -4.26
N CYS A 152 -3.71 3.95 -4.72
CA CYS A 152 -2.74 5.03 -4.50
C CYS A 152 -2.43 5.85 -5.75
N THR A 153 -3.36 5.90 -6.71
CA THR A 153 -3.17 6.57 -8.00
C THR A 153 -4.00 7.86 -8.13
N ASP A 154 -4.45 8.45 -7.01
CA ASP A 154 -5.23 9.69 -6.94
C ASP A 154 -4.34 10.94 -6.82
N CYS A 155 -4.48 11.94 -7.70
CA CYS A 155 -3.58 13.11 -7.74
C CYS A 155 -3.54 13.94 -6.44
N ASN A 156 -4.52 13.76 -5.56
CA ASN A 156 -4.59 14.43 -4.27
C ASN A 156 -3.97 13.65 -3.10
N ARG A 157 -3.35 12.47 -3.31
CA ARG A 157 -2.80 11.52 -2.30
C ARG A 157 -2.03 12.17 -1.14
N VAL A 158 -1.94 11.48 -0.01
CA VAL A 158 -1.07 11.86 1.12
C VAL A 158 0.07 10.85 1.36
N LEU A 159 1.23 11.38 1.74
CA LEU A 159 2.50 10.69 1.96
C LEU A 159 2.84 10.66 3.45
N ARG A 160 3.66 9.69 3.86
CA ARG A 160 4.30 9.71 5.19
C ARG A 160 5.34 10.82 5.29
N VAL A 161 5.48 11.40 6.49
CA VAL A 161 6.53 12.37 6.80
C VAL A 161 7.66 11.64 7.56
N PRO A 162 8.90 11.60 7.04
CA PRO A 162 9.99 10.85 7.64
C PRO A 162 10.53 11.50 8.92
N GLY A 163 11.14 10.68 9.77
CA GLY A 163 11.55 11.04 11.12
C GLY A 163 10.41 11.09 12.14
N LEU A 164 9.14 10.99 11.70
CA LEU A 164 7.97 10.81 12.55
C LEU A 164 7.57 9.33 12.64
N LEU A 165 6.77 9.00 13.66
CA LEU A 165 6.31 7.64 13.95
C LEU A 165 5.05 7.28 13.16
N ASN A 166 5.07 6.13 12.50
CA ASN A 166 3.90 5.40 12.05
C ASN A 166 3.25 4.70 13.24
N ARG A 167 2.13 5.26 13.70
CA ARG A 167 1.37 4.86 14.88
C ARG A 167 0.38 3.71 14.66
N LYS A 168 0.37 3.10 13.47
CA LYS A 168 -0.45 1.92 13.17
C LYS A 168 0.07 0.62 13.81
N TYR A 169 1.30 0.64 14.32
CA TYR A 169 2.00 -0.52 14.86
C TYR A 169 2.35 -0.30 16.33
N ASP A 170 2.51 -1.40 17.07
CA ASP A 170 3.08 -1.41 18.41
C ASP A 170 4.24 -2.44 18.46
N PRO A 171 5.50 -2.02 18.71
CA PRO A 171 5.93 -0.63 18.89
C PRO A 171 5.76 0.21 17.61
N PRO A 172 5.54 1.54 17.72
CA PRO A 172 5.44 2.43 16.56
C PRO A 172 6.71 2.44 15.71
N TYR A 173 6.57 2.28 14.39
CA TYR A 173 7.71 2.30 13.47
C TYR A 173 8.13 3.74 13.13
N LYS A 174 9.41 4.07 13.25
CA LYS A 174 9.92 5.39 12.83
C LYS A 174 10.13 5.40 11.32
N VAL A 175 9.36 6.20 10.59
CA VAL A 175 9.48 6.34 9.14
C VAL A 175 10.87 6.88 8.81
N THR A 176 11.60 6.20 7.93
CA THR A 176 12.91 6.66 7.43
C THR A 176 12.80 7.08 5.97
N VAL A 177 13.84 7.73 5.45
CA VAL A 177 13.91 8.14 4.04
C VAL A 177 15.34 7.99 3.53
N GLU A 178 15.46 7.45 2.33
CA GLU A 178 16.66 7.44 1.49
C GLU A 178 16.44 8.41 0.33
N TYR A 179 17.52 9.01 -0.16
CA TYR A 179 17.52 9.97 -1.27
C TYR A 179 18.52 9.50 -2.35
N PRO A 180 18.15 8.56 -3.23
CA PRO A 180 19.04 8.05 -4.28
C PRO A 180 19.44 9.12 -5.31
N ASP A 181 18.56 10.09 -5.57
CA ASP A 181 18.71 11.06 -6.63
C ASP A 181 18.15 12.44 -6.24
N ASP A 182 18.64 13.50 -6.89
CA ASP A 182 18.26 14.89 -6.67
C ASP A 182 17.74 15.62 -7.93
N SER A 183 17.36 14.88 -8.97
CA SER A 183 16.82 15.44 -10.20
C SER A 183 15.35 15.87 -10.06
N VAL A 184 14.83 16.47 -11.14
CA VAL A 184 13.39 16.67 -11.38
C VAL A 184 13.13 16.08 -12.76
N TRP A 185 12.20 15.12 -12.84
CA TRP A 185 11.96 14.34 -14.05
C TRP A 185 10.75 14.86 -14.84
N THR A 186 10.77 14.64 -16.14
CA THR A 186 9.72 15.03 -17.10
C THR A 186 8.96 13.80 -17.58
N PRO A 187 7.82 13.94 -18.29
CA PRO A 187 7.11 12.78 -18.84
C PRO A 187 7.97 11.88 -19.75
N ASN A 188 8.94 12.46 -20.46
CA ASN A 188 9.80 11.74 -21.42
C ASN A 188 10.81 10.80 -20.74
N ASP A 189 11.08 11.00 -19.44
CA ASP A 189 12.02 10.17 -18.69
C ASP A 189 11.40 8.82 -18.25
N PHE A 190 10.07 8.68 -18.36
CA PHE A 190 9.32 7.46 -17.99
C PHE A 190 8.93 6.67 -19.24
N GLN A 191 9.67 5.61 -19.54
CA GLN A 191 9.45 4.72 -20.69
C GLN A 191 8.34 3.68 -20.42
N LEU A 192 7.28 4.09 -19.73
CA LEU A 192 6.11 3.27 -19.42
C LEU A 192 4.98 3.59 -20.40
N GLU A 193 4.85 2.78 -21.46
CA GLU A 193 3.69 2.83 -22.36
C GLU A 193 2.68 1.73 -22.01
N ALA A 194 1.39 2.05 -22.08
CA ALA A 194 0.31 1.12 -21.73
C ALA A 194 0.35 -0.21 -22.51
N GLY A 195 0.78 -0.20 -23.78
CA GLY A 195 0.96 -1.42 -24.57
C GLY A 195 2.27 -2.17 -24.31
N ALA A 196 3.29 -1.50 -23.76
CA ALA A 196 4.57 -2.12 -23.40
C ALA A 196 4.50 -2.87 -22.07
N VAL A 197 3.68 -2.41 -21.11
CA VAL A 197 3.51 -3.11 -19.82
C VAL A 197 2.83 -4.48 -20.01
N ASP A 198 1.93 -4.63 -20.98
CA ASP A 198 1.35 -5.93 -21.37
C ASP A 198 2.40 -6.89 -21.97
N ALA A 199 3.37 -6.37 -22.72
CA ALA A 199 4.42 -7.16 -23.36
C ALA A 199 5.55 -7.59 -22.39
N MET A 200 5.71 -6.90 -21.27
CA MET A 200 6.67 -7.22 -20.20
C MET A 200 6.18 -8.34 -19.26
N LEU A 201 5.00 -8.92 -19.50
CA LEU A 201 4.49 -10.08 -18.78
C LEU A 201 4.97 -11.40 -19.39
N PRO A 202 5.92 -12.14 -18.78
CA PRO A 202 6.16 -13.53 -19.15
C PRO A 202 4.98 -14.41 -18.69
N GLY A 203 3.93 -14.48 -19.51
CA GLY A 203 2.77 -15.37 -19.33
C GLY A 203 2.00 -15.21 -18.02
N ASN A 204 2.20 -14.11 -17.29
CA ASN A 204 1.75 -13.95 -15.91
C ASN A 204 0.49 -13.08 -15.83
N THR A 205 -0.69 -13.68 -15.90
CA THR A 205 -1.97 -13.04 -15.59
C THR A 205 -2.20 -12.89 -14.08
N SER A 206 -1.26 -12.23 -13.43
CA SER A 206 -1.46 -11.56 -12.13
C SER A 206 -1.94 -10.13 -12.44
N GLY A 207 -2.94 -9.54 -11.78
CA GLY A 207 -3.44 -9.84 -10.44
C GLY A 207 -3.56 -8.55 -9.65
N TYR A 208 -4.25 -7.53 -10.21
CA TYR A 208 -4.34 -6.21 -9.59
C TYR A 208 -5.32 -6.15 -8.42
N ARG A 209 -4.79 -6.41 -7.22
CA ARG A 209 -5.33 -5.92 -5.94
C ARG A 209 -4.20 -5.56 -4.98
N ASN A 210 -4.37 -4.46 -4.26
CA ASN A 210 -3.60 -4.07 -3.07
C ASN A 210 -4.57 -3.32 -2.09
N PRO A 211 -4.22 -3.10 -0.79
CA PRO A 211 -5.19 -3.17 0.33
C PRO A 211 -5.96 -1.86 0.72
N PRO A 212 -5.56 -0.94 1.63
CA PRO A 212 -4.79 -0.98 2.89
C PRO A 212 -5.65 -0.92 4.19
N LEU A 213 -5.10 -1.40 5.33
CA LEU A 213 -5.72 -1.49 6.67
C LEU A 213 -6.31 -0.16 7.25
N LYS A 214 -7.63 -0.17 7.52
CA LYS A 214 -8.21 0.14 8.86
C LYS A 214 -8.01 -1.11 9.76
N HIS A 215 -8.54 -1.19 10.98
CA HIS A 215 -8.84 -2.53 11.51
C HIS A 215 -9.88 -3.13 10.58
N SER A 216 -9.39 -3.96 9.68
CA SER A 216 -10.19 -4.37 8.54
C SER A 216 -11.15 -5.41 9.04
N HIS A 217 -12.38 -5.34 8.55
CA HIS A 217 -13.28 -6.48 8.61
C HIS A 217 -12.57 -7.79 8.24
N SER A 218 -11.60 -7.76 7.31
CA SER A 218 -10.76 -8.91 6.96
C SER A 218 -9.73 -9.40 7.97
N GLU A 219 -9.26 -8.58 8.91
CA GLU A 219 -8.38 -9.06 9.98
C GLU A 219 -9.17 -9.82 11.04
N SER A 220 -10.33 -9.27 11.42
CA SER A 220 -11.28 -9.95 12.32
C SER A 220 -11.83 -11.24 11.69
N ASP A 221 -12.14 -11.20 10.39
CA ASP A 221 -12.55 -12.41 9.64
C ASP A 221 -11.43 -13.45 9.63
N TRP A 222 -10.19 -13.04 9.35
CA TRP A 222 -9.03 -13.94 9.31
C TRP A 222 -8.79 -14.63 10.66
N ALA A 223 -8.86 -13.89 11.77
CA ALA A 223 -8.73 -14.43 13.11
C ALA A 223 -9.88 -15.40 13.46
N TRP A 224 -11.13 -15.03 13.13
CA TRP A 224 -12.30 -15.87 13.34
C TRP A 224 -12.25 -17.15 12.50
N VAL A 225 -11.89 -17.06 11.22
CA VAL A 225 -11.72 -18.19 10.30
C VAL A 225 -10.67 -19.18 10.82
N LEU A 226 -9.49 -18.70 11.25
CA LEU A 226 -8.45 -19.56 11.79
C LEU A 226 -8.92 -20.27 13.08
N HIS A 227 -9.71 -19.62 13.91
CA HIS A 227 -10.28 -20.23 15.11
C HIS A 227 -11.28 -21.34 14.75
N GLU A 228 -12.25 -21.08 13.88
CA GLU A 228 -13.32 -22.04 13.57
C GLU A 228 -12.81 -23.24 12.77
N LEU A 229 -11.86 -23.03 11.84
CA LEU A 229 -11.19 -24.14 11.14
C LEU A 229 -10.40 -25.02 12.12
N ALA A 230 -9.73 -24.42 13.12
CA ALA A 230 -9.04 -25.17 14.16
C ALA A 230 -10.00 -25.89 15.15
N GLN A 231 -11.29 -25.52 15.18
CA GLN A 231 -12.35 -26.28 15.85
C GLN A 231 -12.96 -27.37 14.94
N GLY A 232 -12.40 -27.62 13.76
CA GLY A 232 -12.86 -28.67 12.83
C GLY A 232 -14.14 -28.32 12.06
N LYS A 233 -14.56 -27.05 12.05
CA LYS A 233 -15.77 -26.64 11.33
C LYS A 233 -15.54 -26.65 9.81
N ASP A 234 -16.53 -27.15 9.08
CA ASP A 234 -16.47 -27.30 7.63
C ASP A 234 -16.20 -25.97 6.88
N ALA A 235 -15.29 -26.05 5.92
CA ALA A 235 -14.84 -24.92 5.11
C ALA A 235 -15.92 -24.39 4.15
N VAL A 236 -16.84 -25.23 3.66
CA VAL A 236 -17.94 -24.76 2.79
C VAL A 236 -18.97 -24.00 3.61
N THR A 237 -19.36 -24.54 4.77
CA THR A 237 -20.23 -23.91 5.76
C THR A 237 -19.67 -22.55 6.20
N LEU A 238 -18.39 -22.49 6.57
CA LEU A 238 -17.70 -21.24 6.91
C LEU A 238 -17.62 -20.25 5.75
N THR A 239 -17.51 -20.73 4.50
CA THR A 239 -17.55 -19.87 3.30
C THR A 239 -18.90 -19.14 3.23
N HIS A 240 -20.02 -19.83 3.44
CA HIS A 240 -21.35 -19.21 3.41
C HIS A 240 -21.60 -18.25 4.58
N GLU A 241 -21.19 -18.62 5.81
CA GLU A 241 -21.27 -17.73 6.97
C GLU A 241 -20.47 -16.44 6.77
N LEU A 242 -19.22 -16.55 6.29
CA LEU A 242 -18.37 -15.40 6.05
C LEU A 242 -18.92 -14.51 4.93
N ALA A 243 -19.44 -15.10 3.86
CA ALA A 243 -20.09 -14.34 2.78
C ALA A 243 -21.32 -13.58 3.28
N SER A 244 -22.13 -14.19 4.16
CA SER A 244 -23.29 -13.54 4.79
C SER A 244 -22.89 -12.36 5.69
N ARG A 245 -21.88 -12.58 6.56
CA ARG A 245 -21.28 -11.54 7.43
C ARG A 245 -20.62 -10.40 6.66
N ARG A 246 -20.34 -10.59 5.37
CA ARG A 246 -19.60 -9.67 4.50
C ARG A 246 -20.36 -9.28 3.23
N SER A 247 -21.67 -9.19 3.35
CA SER A 247 -22.54 -8.55 2.36
C SER A 247 -22.17 -7.08 2.03
N ASP A 248 -21.30 -6.44 2.82
CA ASP A 248 -20.65 -5.16 2.50
C ASP A 248 -19.68 -5.22 1.30
N LYS A 249 -19.21 -6.42 0.92
CA LYS A 249 -18.21 -6.59 -0.13
C LYS A 249 -18.86 -6.64 -1.52
N PRO A 250 -18.20 -6.10 -2.57
CA PRO A 250 -18.68 -6.23 -3.95
C PRO A 250 -18.83 -7.67 -4.46
N ASN A 251 -18.09 -8.62 -3.88
CA ASN A 251 -18.29 -10.06 -4.10
C ASN A 251 -18.00 -10.81 -2.78
N PRO A 252 -19.01 -11.00 -1.91
CA PRO A 252 -18.84 -11.61 -0.60
C PRO A 252 -18.40 -13.08 -0.67
N LEU A 253 -18.93 -13.83 -1.65
CA LEU A 253 -18.63 -15.24 -1.82
C LEU A 253 -17.17 -15.46 -2.21
N TYR A 254 -16.68 -14.78 -3.26
CA TYR A 254 -15.27 -14.86 -3.66
C TYR A 254 -14.32 -14.48 -2.52
N TYR A 255 -14.65 -13.40 -1.80
CA TYR A 255 -13.89 -12.95 -0.64
C TYR A 255 -13.84 -14.00 0.48
N ALA A 256 -14.99 -14.61 0.79
CA ALA A 256 -15.09 -15.65 1.80
C ALA A 256 -14.25 -16.87 1.41
N GLN A 257 -14.45 -17.40 0.19
CA GLN A 257 -13.69 -18.55 -0.30
C GLN A 257 -12.18 -18.30 -0.23
N ARG A 258 -11.71 -17.14 -0.73
CA ARG A 258 -10.28 -16.77 -0.70
C ARG A 258 -9.72 -16.78 0.73
N THR A 259 -10.46 -16.23 1.69
CA THR A 259 -10.07 -16.19 3.11
C THR A 259 -9.99 -17.60 3.71
N ILE A 260 -11.03 -18.42 3.50
CA ILE A 260 -11.10 -19.81 4.00
C ILE A 260 -10.01 -20.70 3.40
N ASP A 261 -9.77 -20.59 2.10
CA ASP A 261 -8.86 -21.47 1.37
C ASP A 261 -7.39 -21.20 1.76
N VAL A 262 -6.98 -19.93 1.92
CA VAL A 262 -5.63 -19.57 2.41
C VAL A 262 -5.44 -19.93 3.89
N ALA A 263 -6.47 -19.77 4.72
CA ALA A 263 -6.42 -20.19 6.12
C ALA A 263 -6.30 -21.73 6.25
N SER A 264 -7.03 -22.48 5.42
CA SER A 264 -6.94 -23.95 5.36
C SER A 264 -5.54 -24.40 4.97
N ALA A 265 -5.01 -23.88 3.86
CA ALA A 265 -3.66 -24.21 3.39
C ALA A 265 -2.58 -23.90 4.44
N ARG A 266 -2.73 -22.82 5.19
CA ARG A 266 -1.83 -22.45 6.28
C ARG A 266 -1.92 -23.42 7.48
N LEU A 267 -3.10 -23.90 7.84
CA LEU A 267 -3.25 -24.90 8.90
C LEU A 267 -2.65 -26.24 8.49
N TRP A 268 -2.96 -26.73 7.28
CA TRP A 268 -2.41 -27.97 6.73
C TRP A 268 -0.87 -27.96 6.63
N LEU A 269 -0.26 -26.83 6.25
CA LEU A 269 1.21 -26.69 6.27
C LEU A 269 1.81 -26.69 7.70
N ILE A 270 1.08 -26.20 8.70
CA ILE A 270 1.49 -26.28 10.12
C ILE A 270 1.36 -27.71 10.64
N GLU A 271 0.34 -28.44 10.18
CA GLU A 271 0.07 -29.85 10.47
C GLU A 271 0.99 -30.82 9.69
N GLY A 272 1.79 -30.30 8.74
CA GLY A 272 2.83 -31.06 8.04
C GLY A 272 2.42 -31.66 6.69
N SER A 273 1.26 -31.30 6.13
CA SER A 273 0.87 -31.71 4.77
C SER A 273 1.84 -31.17 3.72
N SER A 274 2.08 -31.94 2.65
CA SER A 274 2.95 -31.47 1.56
C SER A 274 2.25 -30.41 0.71
N LEU A 275 3.03 -29.58 0.02
CA LEU A 275 2.50 -28.56 -0.89
C LEU A 275 1.62 -29.19 -1.99
N GLY A 276 1.99 -30.39 -2.46
CA GLY A 276 1.22 -31.15 -3.47
C GLY A 276 -0.14 -31.61 -2.96
N ASP A 277 -0.20 -32.15 -1.73
CA ASP A 277 -1.45 -32.59 -1.10
C ASP A 277 -2.39 -31.39 -0.88
N ILE A 278 -1.83 -30.26 -0.45
CA ILE A 278 -2.58 -29.01 -0.25
C ILE A 278 -3.17 -28.50 -1.56
N ILE A 279 -2.40 -28.52 -2.65
CA ILE A 279 -2.91 -28.16 -3.99
C ILE A 279 -4.08 -29.09 -4.36
N ALA A 280 -3.93 -30.41 -4.21
CA ALA A 280 -4.99 -31.37 -4.52
C ALA A 280 -6.26 -31.18 -3.65
N MET A 281 -6.11 -30.93 -2.35
CA MET A 281 -7.23 -30.66 -1.44
C MET A 281 -7.97 -29.35 -1.79
N LEU A 282 -7.24 -28.31 -2.23
CA LEU A 282 -7.81 -27.05 -2.69
C LEU A 282 -8.52 -27.19 -4.05
N GLU A 283 -7.94 -27.95 -4.97
CA GLU A 283 -8.55 -28.26 -6.27
C GLU A 283 -9.86 -29.04 -6.07
N ALA A 284 -9.84 -30.10 -5.27
CA ALA A 284 -11.02 -30.91 -4.97
C ALA A 284 -12.16 -30.11 -4.30
N ARG A 285 -11.83 -29.11 -3.49
CA ARG A 285 -12.82 -28.24 -2.83
C ARG A 285 -13.59 -27.34 -3.82
N ARG A 286 -12.98 -26.95 -4.95
CA ARG A 286 -13.53 -25.92 -5.85
C ARG A 286 -13.74 -26.38 -7.30
N CYS A 287 -13.40 -27.61 -7.65
CA CYS A 287 -13.51 -28.14 -9.02
C CYS A 287 -14.94 -28.19 -9.58
N SER A 288 -15.95 -28.22 -8.73
CA SER A 288 -17.37 -28.11 -9.10
C SER A 288 -17.86 -26.67 -9.28
N GLU A 289 -17.11 -25.68 -8.80
CA GLU A 289 -17.49 -24.26 -8.80
C GLU A 289 -16.82 -23.46 -9.93
N ILE A 290 -15.63 -23.87 -10.38
CA ILE A 290 -14.80 -23.14 -11.36
C ILE A 290 -14.08 -24.07 -12.34
N PRO A 291 -13.77 -23.62 -13.58
CA PRO A 291 -13.09 -24.44 -14.59
C PRO A 291 -11.76 -25.02 -14.09
N ALA A 292 -11.46 -26.27 -14.43
CA ALA A 292 -10.33 -27.03 -13.88
C ALA A 292 -8.97 -26.30 -13.98
N ALA A 293 -8.67 -25.64 -15.10
CA ALA A 293 -7.45 -24.86 -15.27
C ALA A 293 -7.35 -23.67 -14.29
N VAL A 294 -8.47 -22.98 -14.07
CA VAL A 294 -8.58 -21.86 -13.12
C VAL A 294 -8.50 -22.36 -11.67
N CYS A 295 -9.13 -23.51 -11.40
CA CYS A 295 -9.06 -24.19 -10.11
C CYS A 295 -7.61 -24.54 -9.73
N SER A 296 -6.89 -25.16 -10.67
CA SER A 296 -5.51 -25.58 -10.48
C SER A 296 -4.52 -24.41 -10.33
N ALA A 297 -4.68 -23.35 -11.12
CA ALA A 297 -3.88 -22.12 -10.96
C ALA A 297 -4.12 -21.47 -9.58
N ARG A 298 -5.40 -21.36 -9.16
CA ARG A 298 -5.80 -20.81 -7.87
C ARG A 298 -5.27 -21.64 -6.69
N ALA A 299 -5.32 -22.96 -6.77
CA ALA A 299 -4.82 -23.86 -5.72
C ALA A 299 -3.30 -23.72 -5.50
N ARG A 300 -2.50 -23.65 -6.57
CA ARG A 300 -1.04 -23.40 -6.48
C ARG A 300 -0.73 -22.06 -5.82
N GLU A 301 -1.41 -20.99 -6.25
CA GLU A 301 -1.20 -19.65 -5.70
C GLU A 301 -1.57 -19.55 -4.20
N ILE A 302 -2.65 -20.21 -3.78
CA ILE A 302 -3.05 -20.32 -2.36
C ILE A 302 -1.98 -21.07 -1.55
N ALA A 303 -1.49 -22.21 -2.05
CA ALA A 303 -0.51 -23.03 -1.36
C ALA A 303 0.83 -22.28 -1.17
N THR A 304 1.32 -21.60 -2.22
CA THR A 304 2.52 -20.75 -2.15
C THR A 304 2.33 -19.58 -1.19
N THR A 305 1.17 -18.91 -1.22
CA THR A 305 0.83 -17.83 -0.26
C THR A 305 0.98 -18.34 1.18
N ALA A 306 0.38 -19.49 1.49
CA ALA A 306 0.43 -20.07 2.83
C ALA A 306 1.85 -20.50 3.26
N GLN A 307 2.68 -20.97 2.31
CA GLN A 307 4.08 -21.32 2.55
C GLN A 307 4.90 -20.10 2.97
N HIS A 308 4.75 -18.97 2.27
CA HIS A 308 5.42 -17.71 2.63
C HIS A 308 4.99 -17.20 4.02
N MET A 309 3.70 -17.33 4.37
CA MET A 309 3.18 -16.95 5.70
C MET A 309 3.79 -17.76 6.86
N ILE A 310 4.33 -18.95 6.60
CA ILE A 310 4.98 -19.80 7.61
C ILE A 310 6.49 -19.60 7.62
N ALA A 311 7.13 -19.45 6.45
CA ALA A 311 8.55 -19.13 6.34
C ALA A 311 8.89 -17.85 7.12
N ASN A 312 8.09 -16.79 6.94
CA ASN A 312 8.26 -15.51 7.63
C ASN A 312 8.00 -15.57 9.15
N ARG A 313 7.52 -16.71 9.68
CA ARG A 313 7.26 -16.93 11.12
C ARG A 313 8.31 -17.83 11.80
N LYS A 314 9.19 -18.48 11.03
CA LYS A 314 10.34 -19.26 11.54
C LYS A 314 11.64 -18.46 11.59
N SER A 315 11.62 -17.22 11.09
CA SER A 315 12.76 -16.31 11.00
C SER A 315 12.73 -15.19 12.06
N ALA A 316 12.01 -15.41 13.16
CA ALA A 316 11.77 -14.47 14.27
C ALA A 316 11.78 -15.21 15.61
#